data_AF-A0A1F7R7T1-F1
#
_entry.id   AF-A0A1F7R7T1-F1
#
_cell.length_a   1.000
_cell.length_b   1.000
_cell.length_c   1.000
_cell.angle_alpha   90.00
_cell.angle_beta   90.00
_cell.angle_gamma   90.00
#
_symmetry.space_group_name_H-M   'P 1'
#
loop_
_entity.id
_entity.type
_entity.pdbx_description
1 polymer ?
#
loop_
_entity_poly.entity_id
_entity_poly.type
_entity_poly.pdbx_seq_one_letter_code
_entity_poly.pdbx_strand_id
1 'polypeptide(L)'
;MRAETNQNNNLAEQLRAKRYIVASAIAALGLAFGATPAGSGEKPVNLKSPHPNLEMVQKGYFLDGINKFDPSGKPSRSVLWFELGDKGRFEMHNSLPPEDCHTDYYQWKKNYLSYTETSDQCEGKDRQVVILPGIGYMPRAWNLGTEWEMSGTSSETHIKFGKVVCRGIMEWRSEVIGVEKVHTGQDAVHTQTTQETKWTFGKAEDDCPAGGEQRWEENFRIDYQNGLQIGTGSALAPSLVESEGGNSDNHIRTGEWDWSVNFHGWSKGSAVRVKK
;
A
#
# COMPACT_ATOMS: atom_id res chain seq x y z
N MET A 1 -58.52 -37.24 11.33
CA MET A 1 -57.62 -38.04 12.20
C MET A 1 -56.30 -38.22 11.47
N ARG A 2 -55.21 -37.76 12.12
CA ARG A 2 -53.79 -38.14 11.99
C ARG A 2 -53.22 -38.33 10.56
N ALA A 3 -52.42 -37.39 10.06
CA ALA A 3 -51.01 -37.10 10.38
C ALA A 3 -50.04 -38.02 9.61
N GLU A 4 -49.32 -37.46 8.65
CA GLU A 4 -47.89 -37.72 8.36
C GLU A 4 -47.46 -36.83 7.17
N THR A 5 -47.08 -35.59 7.48
CA THR A 5 -46.29 -34.74 6.58
C THR A 5 -44.89 -34.73 7.17
N ASN A 6 -44.01 -35.58 6.65
CA ASN A 6 -42.66 -35.75 7.17
C ASN A 6 -41.62 -35.19 6.21
N GLN A 7 -40.75 -34.38 6.81
CA GLN A 7 -39.33 -34.23 6.48
C GLN A 7 -38.96 -33.61 5.12
N ASN A 8 -38.98 -32.27 5.03
CA ASN A 8 -37.95 -31.55 4.24
C ASN A 8 -37.70 -30.08 4.64
N ASN A 9 -38.27 -29.57 5.74
CA ASN A 9 -38.05 -28.19 6.19
C ASN A 9 -37.30 -28.10 7.53
N ASN A 10 -36.17 -28.79 7.68
CA ASN A 10 -35.40 -28.70 8.93
C ASN A 10 -33.87 -28.79 8.79
N LEU A 11 -33.32 -28.24 7.70
CA LEU A 11 -31.86 -28.06 7.56
C LEU A 11 -31.41 -26.60 7.75
N ALA A 12 -32.35 -25.65 7.69
CA ALA A 12 -32.06 -24.21 7.82
C ALA A 12 -32.18 -23.67 9.26
N GLU A 13 -32.72 -24.44 10.22
CA GLU A 13 -32.82 -24.06 11.64
C GLU A 13 -31.77 -24.74 12.55
N GLN A 14 -30.93 -25.65 12.04
CA GLN A 14 -29.91 -26.33 12.85
C GLN A 14 -28.49 -25.72 12.82
N LEU A 15 -28.29 -24.57 12.16
CA LEU A 15 -26.98 -23.88 12.11
C LEU A 15 -26.88 -22.60 12.98
N ARG A 16 -27.81 -22.40 13.92
CA ARG A 16 -27.75 -21.30 14.91
C ARG A 16 -27.84 -21.80 16.35
N ALA A 17 -26.77 -22.43 16.83
CA ALA A 17 -26.37 -22.37 18.25
C ALA A 17 -25.15 -23.26 18.46
N LYS A 18 -23.97 -22.65 18.64
CA LYS A 18 -22.90 -23.17 19.50
C LYS A 18 -21.83 -22.09 19.66
N ARG A 19 -22.10 -21.18 20.59
CA ARG A 19 -21.07 -20.40 21.27
C ARG A 19 -20.28 -21.38 22.13
N TYR A 20 -19.08 -21.74 21.71
CA TYR A 20 -18.14 -22.42 22.58
C TYR A 20 -17.38 -21.36 23.37
N ILE A 21 -17.76 -21.24 24.65
CA ILE A 21 -16.92 -20.69 25.70
C ILE A 21 -15.84 -21.74 25.95
N VAL A 22 -14.59 -21.44 25.59
CA VAL A 22 -13.44 -22.18 26.11
C VAL A 22 -12.86 -21.34 27.24
N ALA A 23 -13.21 -21.72 28.46
CA ALA A 23 -12.59 -21.24 29.67
C ALA A 23 -11.53 -22.25 30.13
N SER A 24 -10.39 -21.69 30.54
CA SER A 24 -9.46 -22.21 31.56
C SER A 24 -8.40 -23.23 31.14
N ALA A 25 -7.15 -22.76 31.07
CA ALA A 25 -6.05 -23.28 31.90
C ALA A 25 -4.87 -22.28 31.88
N ILE A 26 -4.83 -21.35 32.85
CA ILE A 26 -3.62 -20.58 33.15
C ILE A 26 -2.76 -21.46 34.06
N ALA A 27 -1.72 -22.07 33.49
CA ALA A 27 -0.64 -22.65 34.26
C ALA A 27 0.36 -21.53 34.58
N ALA A 28 0.46 -21.19 35.86
CA ALA A 28 1.50 -20.34 36.39
C ALA A 28 2.84 -21.08 36.35
N LEU A 29 3.72 -20.73 35.41
CA LEU A 29 5.16 -20.88 35.58
C LEU A 29 5.77 -19.48 35.63
N GLY A 30 6.20 -19.09 36.83
CA GLY A 30 7.03 -17.91 37.01
C GLY A 30 8.44 -18.18 36.49
N LEU A 31 8.91 -17.34 35.57
CA LEU A 31 10.31 -17.17 35.26
C LEU A 31 10.58 -15.67 35.03
N ALA A 32 11.37 -15.12 35.96
CA ALA A 32 12.17 -13.91 35.90
C ALA A 32 11.64 -12.73 35.05
N PHE A 33 11.11 -11.71 35.74
CA PHE A 33 11.11 -10.34 35.24
C PHE A 33 12.57 -9.88 35.05
N GLY A 34 13.13 -10.12 33.87
CA GLY A 34 14.12 -9.19 33.33
C GLY A 34 13.39 -7.87 33.14
N ALA A 35 13.80 -6.84 33.88
CA ALA A 35 13.30 -5.49 33.64
C ALA A 35 13.56 -5.15 32.17
N THR A 36 12.49 -5.08 31.37
CA THR A 36 12.55 -4.42 30.07
C THR A 36 13.06 -3.01 30.36
N PRO A 37 14.16 -2.56 29.74
CA PRO A 37 14.53 -1.15 29.84
C PRO A 37 13.29 -0.36 29.42
N ALA A 38 12.85 0.55 30.28
CA ALA A 38 11.83 1.53 29.92
C ALA A 38 12.32 2.15 28.61
N GLY A 39 11.61 1.87 27.52
CA GLY A 39 11.95 2.39 26.20
C GLY A 39 12.19 3.89 26.33
N SER A 40 13.27 4.37 25.73
CA SER A 40 13.52 5.80 25.59
C SER A 40 12.19 6.46 25.20
N GLY A 41 11.86 7.59 25.83
CA GLY A 41 10.63 8.36 25.53
C GLY A 41 10.63 8.98 24.13
N GLU A 42 11.16 8.27 23.15
CA GLU A 42 11.13 8.61 21.74
C GLU A 42 9.69 8.64 21.27
N LYS A 43 9.30 9.79 20.73
CA LYS A 43 7.97 9.99 20.18
C LYS A 43 7.82 9.09 18.95
N PRO A 44 6.64 8.46 18.77
CA PRO A 44 6.35 7.71 17.56
C PRO A 44 6.63 8.55 16.31
N VAL A 45 7.26 7.95 15.31
CA VAL A 45 7.42 8.51 13.97
C VAL A 45 6.04 8.59 13.32
N ASN A 46 5.65 9.79 12.88
CA ASN A 46 4.37 10.01 12.22
C ASN A 46 4.51 9.87 10.69
N LEU A 47 4.27 8.68 10.15
CA LEU A 47 4.37 8.37 8.72
C LEU A 47 3.27 9.02 7.88
N LYS A 48 2.17 9.47 8.50
CA LYS A 48 1.17 10.29 7.79
C LYS A 48 1.67 11.67 7.39
N SER A 49 2.62 12.25 8.14
CA SER A 49 3.14 13.57 7.82
C SER A 49 3.94 13.65 6.52
N PRO A 50 4.80 12.67 6.18
CA PRO A 50 5.56 12.67 4.92
C PRO A 50 4.80 12.09 3.71
N HIS A 51 3.72 11.32 3.90
CA HIS A 51 3.04 10.64 2.79
C HIS A 51 1.49 10.71 2.83
N PRO A 52 0.84 11.59 2.04
CA PRO A 52 1.47 12.72 1.37
C PRO A 52 1.83 13.82 2.38
N ASN A 53 2.88 14.58 2.09
CA ASN A 53 3.18 15.79 2.85
C ASN A 53 2.16 16.89 2.52
N LEU A 54 1.12 17.01 3.36
CA LEU A 54 0.01 17.95 3.16
C LEU A 54 0.46 19.39 2.96
N GLU A 55 1.49 19.84 3.69
CA GLU A 55 1.99 21.21 3.57
C GLU A 55 2.59 21.45 2.18
N MET A 56 3.37 20.49 1.67
CA MET A 56 3.97 20.58 0.34
C MET A 56 2.90 20.53 -0.76
N VAL A 57 1.96 19.59 -0.65
CA VAL A 57 0.84 19.46 -1.58
C VAL A 57 0.03 20.76 -1.61
N GLN A 58 -0.37 21.32 -0.47
CA GLN A 58 -1.13 22.57 -0.41
C GLN A 58 -0.37 23.78 -1.00
N LYS A 59 0.96 23.75 -0.96
CA LYS A 59 1.83 24.78 -1.56
C LYS A 59 2.09 24.59 -3.06
N GLY A 60 1.52 23.55 -3.68
CA GLY A 60 1.67 23.28 -5.11
C GLY A 60 2.92 22.49 -5.47
N TYR A 61 3.46 21.70 -4.55
CA TYR A 61 4.64 20.88 -4.80
C TYR A 61 4.27 19.43 -5.12
N PHE A 62 5.11 18.80 -5.95
CA PHE A 62 5.07 17.38 -6.29
C PHE A 62 6.45 16.76 -6.07
N LEU A 63 6.51 15.44 -5.94
CA LEU A 63 7.76 14.69 -5.87
C LEU A 63 8.33 14.48 -7.26
N ASP A 64 9.58 14.87 -7.45
CA ASP A 64 10.33 14.68 -8.68
C ASP A 64 11.45 13.68 -8.39
N GLY A 65 11.66 12.76 -9.33
CA GLY A 65 12.58 11.65 -9.15
C GLY A 65 12.97 10.99 -10.46
N ILE A 66 13.73 9.92 -10.32
CA ILE A 66 14.22 9.12 -11.44
C ILE A 66 13.79 7.68 -11.21
N ASN A 67 13.02 7.13 -12.13
CA ASN A 67 12.82 5.69 -12.23
C ASN A 67 14.09 5.09 -12.86
N LYS A 68 14.82 4.26 -12.11
CA LYS A 68 16.03 3.58 -12.58
C LYS A 68 15.71 2.48 -13.60
N PHE A 69 14.55 1.84 -13.46
CA PHE A 69 14.09 0.75 -14.31
C PHE A 69 12.82 1.16 -15.06
N ASP A 70 13.01 1.76 -16.23
CA ASP A 70 11.93 2.00 -17.18
C ASP A 70 11.85 0.80 -18.16
N PRO A 71 10.65 0.36 -18.59
CA PRO A 71 10.49 -0.65 -19.64
C PRO A 71 11.26 -0.35 -20.95
N SER A 72 11.60 0.92 -21.21
CA SER A 72 12.45 1.36 -22.33
C SER A 72 13.95 1.12 -22.12
N GLY A 73 14.36 0.60 -20.96
CA GLY A 73 15.74 0.22 -20.62
C GLY A 73 16.66 1.40 -20.26
N LYS A 74 16.11 2.59 -19.98
CA LYS A 74 16.88 3.77 -19.58
C LYS A 74 16.22 4.44 -18.37
N PRO A 75 17.01 5.04 -17.46
CA PRO A 75 16.43 5.85 -16.41
C PRO A 75 15.53 6.94 -16.99
N SER A 76 14.32 7.03 -16.45
CA SER A 76 13.33 8.01 -16.89
C SER A 76 12.91 8.89 -15.72
N ARG A 77 12.43 10.09 -16.04
CA ARG A 77 11.90 10.98 -15.02
C ARG A 77 10.60 10.38 -14.48
N SER A 78 10.47 10.29 -13.17
CA SER A 78 9.23 9.91 -12.49
C SER A 78 8.75 11.06 -11.63
N VAL A 79 7.44 11.28 -11.61
CA VAL A 79 6.79 12.35 -10.86
C VAL A 79 5.61 11.79 -10.10
N LEU A 80 5.54 12.06 -8.80
CA LEU A 80 4.35 11.81 -7.99
C LEU A 80 3.73 13.12 -7.51
N TRP A 81 2.46 13.32 -7.80
CA TRP A 81 1.69 14.43 -7.23
C TRP A 81 0.39 13.92 -6.62
N PHE A 82 -0.24 14.75 -5.79
CA PHE A 82 -1.32 14.29 -4.93
C PHE A 82 -2.54 15.20 -5.01
N GLU A 83 -3.73 14.62 -5.10
CA GLU A 83 -5.00 15.33 -4.87
C GLU A 83 -5.57 14.95 -3.50
N LEU A 84 -5.81 15.94 -2.65
CA LEU A 84 -6.37 15.71 -1.32
C LEU A 84 -7.90 15.63 -1.41
N GLY A 85 -8.46 14.67 -0.69
CA GLY A 85 -9.91 14.49 -0.52
C GLY A 85 -10.35 14.43 0.94
N ASP A 86 -11.62 14.17 1.14
CA ASP A 86 -12.23 14.14 2.47
C ASP A 86 -11.84 12.92 3.30
N LYS A 87 -11.80 13.12 4.63
CA LYS A 87 -11.64 12.04 5.63
C LYS A 87 -10.34 11.23 5.42
N GLY A 88 -9.26 11.94 5.07
CA GLY A 88 -7.93 11.36 4.88
C GLY A 88 -7.76 10.57 3.59
N ARG A 89 -8.71 10.70 2.64
CA ARG A 89 -8.55 10.19 1.27
C ARG A 89 -7.61 11.08 0.48
N PHE A 90 -6.83 10.49 -0.40
CA PHE A 90 -6.05 11.19 -1.39
C PHE A 90 -5.82 10.30 -2.60
N GLU A 91 -5.62 10.94 -3.74
CA GLU A 91 -5.20 10.32 -4.99
C GLU A 91 -3.71 10.60 -5.16
N MET A 92 -2.95 9.60 -5.59
CA MET A 92 -1.54 9.73 -5.95
C MET A 92 -1.39 9.48 -7.44
N HIS A 93 -0.80 10.41 -8.16
CA HIS A 93 -0.71 10.38 -9.62
C HIS A 93 0.74 10.21 -10.05
N ASN A 94 1.02 9.23 -10.90
CA ASN A 94 2.36 8.93 -11.43
C ASN A 94 2.52 9.41 -12.88
N SER A 95 2.23 10.69 -13.12
CA SER A 95 2.38 11.36 -14.41
C SER A 95 2.65 12.85 -14.22
N LEU A 96 3.11 13.55 -15.25
CA LEU A 96 3.45 14.97 -15.11
C LEU A 96 2.17 15.81 -14.90
N PRO A 97 2.06 16.63 -13.84
CA PRO A 97 0.90 17.47 -13.63
C PRO A 97 0.65 18.39 -14.84
N PRO A 98 -0.59 18.59 -15.33
CA PRO A 98 -1.89 18.11 -14.81
C PRO A 98 -2.38 16.82 -15.49
N GLU A 99 -1.50 15.94 -15.96
CA GLU A 99 -1.94 14.66 -16.50
C GLU A 99 -2.39 13.76 -15.34
N ASP A 100 -3.63 13.25 -15.46
CA ASP A 100 -4.30 12.42 -14.45
C ASP A 100 -4.50 11.00 -15.04
N CYS A 101 -3.44 10.43 -15.63
CA CYS A 101 -3.60 9.23 -16.44
C CYS A 101 -3.24 7.94 -15.70
N HIS A 102 -2.42 7.99 -14.65
CA HIS A 102 -2.18 6.86 -13.76
C HIS A 102 -2.36 7.30 -12.31
N THR A 103 -3.37 6.76 -11.64
CA THR A 103 -3.85 7.22 -10.33
C THR A 103 -4.05 6.07 -9.37
N ASP A 104 -3.43 6.17 -8.20
CA ASP A 104 -3.63 5.28 -7.06
C ASP A 104 -4.49 5.94 -5.99
N TYR A 105 -5.41 5.18 -5.42
CA TYR A 105 -6.38 5.67 -4.45
C TYR A 105 -6.05 5.19 -3.04
N TYR A 106 -5.80 6.14 -2.16
CA TYR A 106 -5.41 5.88 -0.79
C TYR A 106 -6.35 6.54 0.23
N GLN A 107 -6.40 5.95 1.42
CA GLN A 107 -7.07 6.54 2.57
C GLN A 107 -6.34 6.25 3.87
N TRP A 108 -5.98 7.31 4.59
CA TRP A 108 -5.55 7.21 5.98
C TRP A 108 -6.72 6.80 6.89
N LYS A 109 -6.77 5.52 7.26
CA LYS A 109 -7.64 5.01 8.32
C LYS A 109 -7.10 5.40 9.70
N LYS A 110 -7.76 4.98 10.78
CA LYS A 110 -7.40 5.37 12.16
C LYS A 110 -5.91 5.13 12.44
N ASN A 111 -5.39 3.96 12.07
CA ASN A 111 -4.05 3.51 12.45
C ASN A 111 -3.13 3.17 11.26
N TYR A 112 -3.62 3.18 10.02
CA TYR A 112 -2.85 2.73 8.85
C TYR A 112 -3.29 3.43 7.56
N LEU A 113 -2.46 3.35 6.53
CA LEU A 113 -2.77 3.78 5.17
C LEU A 113 -3.43 2.62 4.41
N SER A 114 -4.63 2.85 3.90
CA SER A 114 -5.34 1.88 3.07
C SER A 114 -5.19 2.22 1.60
N TYR A 115 -4.99 1.22 0.75
CA TYR A 115 -5.04 1.33 -0.70
C TYR A 115 -6.15 0.45 -1.25
N THR A 116 -6.89 0.97 -2.23
CA THR A 116 -8.13 0.34 -2.69
C THR A 116 -8.21 0.20 -4.20
N GLU A 117 -7.46 0.99 -4.95
CA GLU A 117 -7.64 1.06 -6.39
C GLU A 117 -6.45 1.68 -7.10
N THR A 118 -6.15 1.19 -8.30
CA THR A 118 -5.36 1.89 -9.32
C THR A 118 -6.20 2.06 -10.57
N SER A 119 -6.07 3.22 -11.22
CA SER A 119 -6.69 3.53 -12.50
C SER A 119 -5.62 4.01 -13.48
N ASP A 120 -5.52 3.37 -14.63
CA ASP A 120 -4.67 3.75 -15.77
C ASP A 120 -5.55 4.09 -16.98
N GLN A 121 -5.69 5.38 -17.24
CA GLN A 121 -6.48 6.02 -18.30
C GLN A 121 -5.57 6.76 -19.31
N CYS A 122 -4.27 6.41 -19.39
CA CYS A 122 -3.37 6.98 -20.38
C CYS A 122 -3.81 6.61 -21.81
N GLU A 123 -3.46 7.40 -22.83
CA GLU A 123 -3.97 7.20 -24.20
C GLU A 123 -3.82 5.74 -24.68
N GLY A 124 -4.93 5.11 -25.05
CA GLY A 124 -4.97 3.71 -25.49
C GLY A 124 -4.90 2.66 -24.38
N LYS A 125 -4.82 3.09 -23.12
CA LYS A 125 -4.94 2.27 -21.91
C LYS A 125 -6.20 2.70 -21.16
N ASP A 126 -7.11 1.77 -20.95
CA ASP A 126 -8.21 1.92 -20.00
C ASP A 126 -8.19 0.66 -19.16
N ARG A 127 -7.55 0.78 -18.00
CA ARG A 127 -7.38 -0.29 -17.03
C ARG A 127 -7.70 0.23 -15.64
N GLN A 128 -8.32 -0.60 -14.84
CA GLN A 128 -8.61 -0.31 -13.45
C GLN A 128 -8.42 -1.60 -12.65
N VAL A 129 -7.77 -1.49 -11.50
CA VAL A 129 -7.60 -2.58 -10.54
C VAL A 129 -8.31 -2.16 -9.27
N VAL A 130 -9.34 -2.90 -8.87
CA VAL A 130 -10.15 -2.63 -7.68
C VAL A 130 -9.89 -3.69 -6.63
N ILE A 131 -9.59 -3.27 -5.40
CA ILE A 131 -9.21 -4.14 -4.28
C ILE A 131 -10.15 -3.91 -3.10
N LEU A 132 -10.88 -4.97 -2.70
CA LEU A 132 -11.90 -4.92 -1.66
C LEU A 132 -11.85 -6.14 -0.71
N PRO A 133 -11.76 -5.96 0.62
CA PRO A 133 -11.36 -4.71 1.30
C PRO A 133 -9.97 -4.26 0.85
N GLY A 134 -9.63 -2.97 1.02
CA GLY A 134 -8.31 -2.46 0.64
C GLY A 134 -7.15 -3.06 1.44
N ILE A 135 -5.94 -2.99 0.88
CA ILE A 135 -4.67 -3.37 1.52
C ILE A 135 -4.28 -2.33 2.57
N GLY A 136 -3.66 -2.74 3.68
CA GLY A 136 -3.09 -1.82 4.67
C GLY A 136 -1.57 -1.69 4.55
N TYR A 137 -1.06 -0.71 3.77
CA TYR A 137 0.36 -0.62 3.41
C TYR A 137 1.33 -0.23 4.54
N MET A 138 0.95 0.69 5.43
CA MET A 138 1.86 1.23 6.43
C MET A 138 1.11 1.78 7.66
N PRO A 139 1.75 1.82 8.84
CA PRO A 139 1.15 2.44 10.01
C PRO A 139 1.04 3.95 9.84
N ARG A 140 0.06 4.55 10.52
CA ARG A 140 -0.04 6.02 10.62
C ARG A 140 1.09 6.60 11.46
N ALA A 141 1.43 5.90 12.54
CA ALA A 141 2.52 6.24 13.43
C ALA A 141 3.19 4.96 13.93
N TRP A 142 4.49 4.99 14.12
CA TRP A 142 5.29 3.83 14.46
C TRP A 142 6.34 4.18 15.52
N ASN A 143 6.50 3.33 16.53
CA ASN A 143 7.55 3.51 17.53
C ASN A 143 8.84 2.88 17.01
N LEU A 144 9.93 3.64 17.05
CA LEU A 144 11.23 3.16 16.59
C LEU A 144 11.62 1.87 17.32
N GLY A 145 12.11 0.89 16.57
CA GLY A 145 12.53 -0.41 17.10
C GLY A 145 11.40 -1.33 17.55
N THR A 146 10.13 -0.98 17.31
CA THR A 146 8.99 -1.88 17.57
C THR A 146 8.55 -2.59 16.31
N GLU A 147 8.01 -3.80 16.45
CA GLU A 147 7.41 -4.50 15.32
C GLU A 147 6.09 -3.83 14.94
N TRP A 148 5.85 -3.74 13.63
CA TRP A 148 4.54 -3.44 13.08
C TRP A 148 4.27 -4.37 11.91
N GLU A 149 3.11 -5.01 11.94
CA GLU A 149 2.63 -5.88 10.87
C GLU A 149 1.12 -5.71 10.71
N MET A 150 0.64 -5.84 9.48
CA MET A 150 -0.76 -6.00 9.14
C MET A 150 -0.89 -7.01 7.99
N SER A 151 -1.86 -7.91 8.07
CA SER A 151 -2.15 -8.86 6.99
C SER A 151 -3.65 -9.00 6.77
N GLY A 152 -4.03 -9.51 5.60
CA GLY A 152 -5.42 -9.70 5.26
C GLY A 152 -5.64 -10.39 3.93
N THR A 153 -6.91 -10.49 3.57
CA THR A 153 -7.36 -11.05 2.30
C THR A 153 -8.29 -10.06 1.62
N SER A 154 -8.13 -9.90 0.32
CA SER A 154 -8.89 -8.99 -0.52
C SER A 154 -9.33 -9.69 -1.80
N SER A 155 -10.45 -9.28 -2.37
CA SER A 155 -10.76 -9.57 -3.78
C SER A 155 -10.08 -8.52 -4.66
N GLU A 156 -9.41 -8.96 -5.71
CA GLU A 156 -8.81 -8.11 -6.73
C GLU A 156 -9.59 -8.28 -8.04
N THR A 157 -10.00 -7.17 -8.66
CA THR A 157 -10.74 -7.18 -9.94
C THR A 157 -10.04 -6.28 -10.93
N HIS A 158 -9.63 -6.83 -12.07
CA HIS A 158 -9.11 -6.04 -13.18
C HIS A 158 -10.22 -5.76 -14.18
N ILE A 159 -10.34 -4.50 -14.56
CA ILE A 159 -11.30 -3.99 -15.52
C ILE A 159 -10.51 -3.35 -16.65
N LYS A 160 -10.84 -3.67 -17.89
CA LYS A 160 -10.20 -3.14 -19.09
C LYS A 160 -11.26 -2.72 -20.08
N PHE A 161 -11.22 -1.47 -20.54
CA PHE A 161 -12.26 -0.88 -21.39
C PHE A 161 -13.67 -1.07 -20.80
N GLY A 162 -13.82 -0.81 -19.49
CA GLY A 162 -15.07 -0.99 -18.73
C GLY A 162 -15.55 -2.44 -18.54
N LYS A 163 -14.77 -3.45 -18.95
CA LYS A 163 -15.12 -4.88 -18.81
C LYS A 163 -14.23 -5.57 -17.83
N VAL A 164 -14.80 -6.38 -16.93
CA VAL A 164 -14.03 -7.24 -16.04
C VAL A 164 -13.27 -8.28 -16.88
N VAL A 165 -11.94 -8.28 -16.75
CA VAL A 165 -11.06 -9.23 -17.44
C VAL A 165 -10.42 -10.21 -16.47
N CYS A 166 -10.20 -9.83 -15.21
CA CYS A 166 -9.64 -10.71 -14.18
C CYS A 166 -10.39 -10.58 -12.85
N ARG A 167 -10.47 -11.67 -12.09
CA ARG A 167 -10.84 -11.66 -10.67
C ARG A 167 -10.00 -12.65 -9.89
N GLY A 168 -9.44 -12.19 -8.77
CA GLY A 168 -8.60 -13.01 -7.91
C GLY A 168 -8.93 -12.83 -6.44
N ILE A 169 -8.41 -13.76 -5.65
CA ILE A 169 -8.33 -13.65 -4.19
C ILE A 169 -6.86 -13.37 -3.87
N MET A 170 -6.62 -12.25 -3.21
CA MET A 170 -5.30 -11.75 -2.86
C MET A 170 -5.09 -11.91 -1.36
N GLU A 171 -4.02 -12.58 -0.97
CA GLU A 171 -3.48 -12.55 0.40
C GLU A 171 -2.36 -11.51 0.44
N TRP A 172 -2.35 -10.67 1.47
CA TRP A 172 -1.34 -9.61 1.60
C TRP A 172 -0.80 -9.52 3.02
N ARG A 173 0.47 -9.12 3.14
CA ARG A 173 1.16 -8.84 4.40
C ARG A 173 2.01 -7.59 4.24
N SER A 174 1.84 -6.67 5.16
CA SER A 174 2.56 -5.40 5.23
C SER A 174 3.30 -5.32 6.56
N GLU A 175 4.55 -4.87 6.54
CA GLU A 175 5.36 -4.73 7.75
C GLU A 175 6.28 -3.50 7.68
N VAL A 176 6.71 -3.02 8.86
CA VAL A 176 7.82 -2.08 8.96
C VAL A 176 9.09 -2.91 9.16
N ILE A 177 9.98 -2.91 8.17
CA ILE A 177 11.25 -3.63 8.22
C ILE A 177 12.19 -2.97 9.22
N GLY A 178 12.19 -1.64 9.26
CA GLY A 178 12.99 -0.87 10.21
C GLY A 178 13.37 0.51 9.68
N VAL A 179 14.47 1.03 10.21
CA VAL A 179 15.11 2.25 9.70
C VAL A 179 16.37 1.85 8.95
N GLU A 180 16.51 2.34 7.72
CA GLU A 180 17.69 2.10 6.89
C GLU A 180 18.27 3.38 6.31
N LYS A 181 19.54 3.31 5.95
CA LYS A 181 20.26 4.41 5.27
C LYS A 181 20.01 4.33 3.78
N VAL A 182 19.25 5.27 3.24
CA VAL A 182 18.96 5.35 1.79
C VAL A 182 20.08 6.12 1.10
N HIS A 183 20.51 7.24 1.68
CA HIS A 183 21.63 8.06 1.21
C HIS A 183 22.51 8.49 2.38
N THR A 184 23.66 9.10 2.08
CA THR A 184 24.58 9.57 3.13
C THR A 184 23.90 10.66 3.97
N GLY A 185 23.64 10.36 5.26
CA GLY A 185 22.95 11.27 6.18
C GLY A 185 21.42 11.25 6.09
N GLN A 186 20.85 10.29 5.36
CA GLN A 186 19.42 10.13 5.18
C GLN A 186 18.95 8.74 5.65
N ASP A 187 18.30 8.73 6.80
CA ASP A 187 17.65 7.57 7.39
C ASP A 187 16.16 7.59 7.03
N ALA A 188 15.62 6.46 6.58
CA ALA A 188 14.22 6.33 6.20
C ALA A 188 13.58 5.10 6.86
N VAL A 189 12.29 5.20 7.18
CA VAL A 189 11.49 4.03 7.57
C VAL A 189 11.18 3.23 6.32
N HIS A 190 11.57 1.96 6.30
CA HIS A 190 11.26 1.02 5.23
C HIS A 190 10.00 0.24 5.60
N THR A 191 8.96 0.41 4.79
CA THR A 191 7.75 -0.43 4.82
C THR A 191 7.72 -1.34 3.61
N GLN A 192 7.42 -2.61 3.83
CA GLN A 192 7.28 -3.61 2.78
C GLN A 192 5.85 -4.13 2.76
N THR A 193 5.30 -4.40 1.58
CA THR A 193 4.04 -5.11 1.41
C THR A 193 4.18 -6.18 0.35
N THR A 194 3.88 -7.41 0.71
CA THR A 194 3.84 -8.56 -0.19
C THR A 194 2.40 -8.96 -0.45
N GLN A 195 2.13 -9.42 -1.67
CA GLN A 195 0.81 -9.80 -2.15
C GLN A 195 0.93 -11.09 -2.96
N GLU A 196 -0.01 -12.01 -2.77
CA GLU A 196 -0.17 -13.22 -3.58
C GLU A 196 -1.62 -13.31 -4.05
N THR A 197 -1.83 -13.12 -5.35
CA THR A 197 -3.15 -13.18 -5.98
C THR A 197 -3.33 -14.51 -6.70
N LYS A 198 -4.34 -15.27 -6.27
CA LYS A 198 -4.82 -16.48 -6.95
C LYS A 198 -5.99 -16.11 -7.86
N TRP A 199 -5.79 -16.22 -9.17
CA TRP A 199 -6.78 -15.84 -10.17
C TRP A 199 -7.90 -16.88 -10.27
N THR A 200 -9.12 -16.46 -10.00
CA THR A 200 -10.34 -17.30 -10.09
C THR A 200 -11.05 -17.15 -11.43
N PHE A 201 -10.80 -16.04 -12.13
CA PHE A 201 -11.33 -15.71 -13.45
C PHE A 201 -10.30 -14.87 -14.20
N GLY A 202 -10.12 -15.17 -15.48
CA GLY A 202 -9.25 -14.42 -16.38
C GLY A 202 -8.60 -15.32 -17.43
N LYS A 203 -7.85 -14.71 -18.33
CA LYS A 203 -7.22 -15.37 -19.47
C LYS A 203 -5.73 -15.04 -19.54
N ALA A 204 -4.96 -15.89 -20.21
CA ALA A 204 -3.53 -15.67 -20.42
C ALA A 204 -3.24 -14.36 -21.19
N GLU A 205 -4.11 -13.96 -22.12
CA GLU A 205 -3.96 -12.72 -22.91
C GLU A 205 -4.14 -11.42 -22.11
N ASP A 206 -4.66 -11.52 -20.89
CA ASP A 206 -4.79 -10.42 -19.94
C ASP A 206 -3.84 -10.58 -18.74
N ASP A 207 -2.82 -11.45 -18.85
CA ASP A 207 -1.79 -11.73 -17.84
C ASP A 207 -2.33 -12.24 -16.48
N CYS A 208 -3.54 -12.82 -16.48
CA CYS A 208 -4.25 -13.27 -15.29
C CYS A 208 -5.04 -14.59 -15.50
N PRO A 209 -4.44 -15.64 -16.08
CA PRO A 209 -5.18 -16.86 -16.41
C PRO A 209 -5.82 -17.48 -15.16
N ALA A 210 -7.08 -17.90 -15.27
CA ALA A 210 -7.76 -18.60 -14.18
C ALA A 210 -6.96 -19.84 -13.73
N GLY A 211 -6.78 -20.00 -12.42
CA GLY A 211 -5.90 -21.00 -11.81
C GLY A 211 -4.43 -20.57 -11.73
N GLY A 212 -4.07 -19.43 -12.31
CA GLY A 212 -2.76 -18.81 -12.19
C GLY A 212 -2.57 -18.09 -10.85
N GLU A 213 -1.31 -17.80 -10.54
CA GLU A 213 -0.88 -17.07 -9.36
C GLU A 213 0.01 -15.91 -9.81
N GLN A 214 -0.11 -14.77 -9.13
CA GLN A 214 0.76 -13.63 -9.29
C GLN A 214 1.24 -13.16 -7.93
N ARG A 215 2.53 -12.88 -7.82
CA ARG A 215 3.15 -12.34 -6.62
C ARG A 215 3.63 -10.93 -6.86
N TRP A 216 3.40 -10.08 -5.89
CA TRP A 216 3.76 -8.67 -5.94
C TRP A 216 4.42 -8.24 -4.65
N GLU A 217 5.37 -7.33 -4.77
CA GLU A 217 5.98 -6.69 -3.62
C GLU A 217 6.10 -5.19 -3.86
N GLU A 218 5.86 -4.41 -2.82
CA GLU A 218 6.04 -2.97 -2.81
C GLU A 218 6.84 -2.57 -1.58
N ASN A 219 7.81 -1.69 -1.80
CA ASN A 219 8.68 -1.14 -0.80
C ASN A 219 8.61 0.38 -0.85
N PHE A 220 8.35 1.00 0.30
CA PHE A 220 8.44 2.45 0.46
C PHE A 220 9.49 2.80 1.50
N ARG A 221 10.31 3.80 1.18
CA ARG A 221 11.25 4.42 2.12
C ARG A 221 10.79 5.83 2.40
N ILE A 222 10.50 6.10 3.67
CA ILE A 222 9.93 7.35 4.13
C ILE A 222 10.92 8.05 5.05
N ASP A 223 11.50 9.15 4.58
CA ASP A 223 12.30 10.03 5.42
C ASP A 223 11.37 10.98 6.18
N TYR A 224 11.34 10.78 7.49
CA TYR A 224 10.50 11.52 8.43
C TYR A 224 11.23 12.66 9.15
N GLN A 225 12.54 12.81 8.96
CA GLN A 225 13.37 13.78 9.68
C GLN A 225 13.86 14.90 8.76
N ASN A 226 14.65 14.55 7.74
CA ASN A 226 15.36 15.50 6.90
C ASN A 226 14.55 15.73 5.62
N GLY A 227 14.12 14.66 4.98
CA GLY A 227 13.27 14.68 3.79
C GLY A 227 14.02 15.08 2.53
N LEU A 228 13.30 15.69 1.59
CA LEU A 228 13.83 16.08 0.28
C LEU A 228 13.88 17.60 0.11
N GLN A 229 14.79 18.05 -0.76
CA GLN A 229 14.97 19.46 -1.09
C GLN A 229 13.68 20.09 -1.65
N ILE A 230 13.37 21.32 -1.25
CA ILE A 230 12.21 22.08 -1.73
C ILE A 230 12.63 23.03 -2.85
N GLY A 231 12.19 22.74 -4.08
CA GLY A 231 12.56 23.47 -5.28
C GLY A 231 14.08 23.51 -5.47
N THR A 232 14.61 24.69 -5.79
CA THR A 232 16.06 24.93 -5.93
C THR A 232 16.70 25.51 -4.65
N GLY A 233 15.96 25.59 -3.54
CA GLY A 233 16.42 26.17 -2.28
C GLY A 233 17.12 25.15 -1.37
N SER A 234 17.64 25.57 -0.22
CA SER A 234 18.27 24.66 0.76
C SER A 234 17.32 24.05 1.79
N ALA A 235 16.04 24.45 1.76
CA ALA A 235 15.04 23.92 2.68
C ALA A 235 14.71 22.46 2.31
N LEU A 236 14.44 21.65 3.33
CA LEU A 236 14.04 20.24 3.16
C LEU A 236 12.63 20.02 3.75
N ALA A 237 11.91 19.03 3.23
CA ALA A 237 10.61 18.61 3.73
C ALA A 237 10.48 17.07 3.78
N PRO A 238 9.98 16.49 4.89
CA PRO A 238 9.75 15.05 5.03
C PRO A 238 8.96 14.46 3.86
N SER A 239 9.33 13.26 3.41
CA SER A 239 8.86 12.72 2.14
C SER A 239 8.97 11.21 2.03
N LEU A 240 8.21 10.63 1.09
CA LEU A 240 8.61 9.40 0.39
C LEU A 240 9.89 9.71 -0.40
N VAL A 241 10.95 8.95 -0.17
CA VAL A 241 12.28 9.16 -0.80
C VAL A 241 12.61 8.07 -1.82
N GLU A 242 12.03 6.89 -1.65
CA GLU A 242 12.16 5.81 -2.61
C GLU A 242 10.87 4.97 -2.65
N SER A 243 10.51 4.53 -3.85
CA SER A 243 9.45 3.55 -4.09
C SER A 243 9.95 2.50 -5.07
N GLU A 244 9.88 1.24 -4.68
CA GLU A 244 10.26 0.12 -5.53
C GLU A 244 9.20 -0.97 -5.45
N GLY A 245 9.02 -1.72 -6.52
CA GLY A 245 8.12 -2.85 -6.48
C GLY A 245 7.86 -3.46 -7.84
N GLY A 246 6.94 -4.42 -7.84
CA GLY A 246 6.56 -5.15 -9.04
C GLY A 246 6.32 -6.62 -8.78
N ASN A 247 6.30 -7.38 -9.86
CA ASN A 247 6.18 -8.81 -9.82
C ASN A 247 7.39 -9.43 -9.11
N SER A 248 7.17 -10.02 -7.94
CA SER A 248 8.26 -10.56 -7.11
C SER A 248 9.00 -11.72 -7.78
N ASP A 249 8.30 -12.54 -8.58
CA ASP A 249 8.93 -13.65 -9.32
C ASP A 249 9.83 -13.12 -10.44
N ASN A 250 9.43 -12.01 -11.09
CA ASN A 250 10.27 -11.31 -12.04
C ASN A 250 11.53 -10.76 -11.38
N HIS A 251 11.39 -10.13 -10.21
CA HIS A 251 12.52 -9.62 -9.44
C HIS A 251 13.49 -10.74 -9.02
N ILE A 252 12.99 -11.84 -8.47
CA ILE A 252 13.84 -12.99 -8.08
C ILE A 252 14.63 -13.53 -9.28
N ARG A 253 14.01 -13.56 -10.47
CA ARG A 253 14.64 -14.09 -11.68
C ARG A 253 15.67 -13.14 -12.30
N THR A 254 15.38 -11.84 -12.31
CA THR A 254 16.17 -10.85 -13.07
C THR A 254 17.08 -10.00 -12.20
N GLY A 255 16.78 -9.90 -10.90
CA GLY A 255 17.39 -8.94 -9.98
C GLY A 255 16.83 -7.52 -10.11
N GLU A 256 15.83 -7.29 -10.97
CA GLU A 256 15.30 -5.97 -11.30
C GLU A 256 13.83 -5.85 -10.89
N TRP A 257 13.45 -4.71 -10.31
CA TRP A 257 12.06 -4.39 -10.00
C TRP A 257 11.33 -3.85 -11.24
N ASP A 258 10.01 -3.99 -11.29
CA ASP A 258 9.21 -3.42 -12.38
C ASP A 258 9.24 -1.88 -12.35
N TRP A 259 9.41 -1.29 -11.16
CA TRP A 259 9.87 0.09 -10.98
C TRP A 259 10.81 0.22 -9.79
N SER A 260 11.73 1.19 -9.87
CA SER A 260 12.57 1.63 -8.74
C SER A 260 12.80 3.13 -8.87
N VAL A 261 12.03 3.90 -8.12
CA VAL A 261 12.02 5.36 -8.19
C VAL A 261 12.74 5.94 -7.00
N ASN A 262 13.77 6.74 -7.27
CA ASN A 262 14.44 7.55 -6.26
C ASN A 262 13.99 9.00 -6.42
N PHE A 263 13.32 9.53 -5.41
CA PHE A 263 12.88 10.91 -5.37
C PHE A 263 14.00 11.81 -4.87
N HIS A 264 14.27 12.89 -5.60
CA HIS A 264 15.37 13.80 -5.29
C HIS A 264 14.91 15.18 -4.81
N GLY A 265 13.61 15.50 -4.91
CA GLY A 265 13.13 16.83 -4.53
C GLY A 265 11.62 17.00 -4.62
N TRP A 266 11.14 18.03 -3.92
CA TRP A 266 9.84 18.63 -4.11
C TRP A 266 9.93 19.71 -5.18
N SER A 267 9.43 19.44 -6.38
CA SER A 267 9.37 20.41 -7.47
C SER A 267 8.06 21.20 -7.44
N LYS A 268 8.11 22.48 -7.83
CA LYS A 268 6.92 23.34 -7.87
C LYS A 268 6.17 23.13 -9.18
N GLY A 269 4.87 22.81 -9.11
CA GLY A 269 4.01 22.61 -10.27
C GLY A 269 2.81 23.56 -10.29
N SER A 270 2.26 23.79 -11.47
CA SER A 270 1.08 24.65 -11.70
C SER A 270 -0.26 23.94 -11.47
N ALA A 271 -0.25 22.66 -11.10
CA ALA A 271 -1.44 21.82 -11.10
C ALA A 271 -1.59 20.97 -9.83
N VAL A 272 -1.62 21.59 -8.65
CA VAL A 272 -2.17 20.92 -7.48
C VAL A 272 -3.58 21.42 -7.25
N ARG A 273 -4.57 20.57 -7.54
CA ARG A 273 -5.97 20.85 -7.26
C ARG A 273 -6.28 20.46 -5.83
N VAL A 274 -6.44 21.45 -4.96
CA VAL A 274 -7.16 21.25 -3.70
C VAL A 274 -8.65 21.30 -4.05
N LYS A 275 -9.31 20.14 -4.16
CA LYS A 275 -10.78 20.09 -4.22
C LYS A 275 -11.29 20.69 -2.89
N LYS A 276 -11.91 21.87 -2.96
CA LYS A 276 -12.54 22.55 -1.82
C LYS A 276 -13.86 21.88 -1.44
#